data_AF-M5TGS7-F1
#
_entry.id   AF-M5TGS7-F1
#
_cell.length_a   1.000
_cell.length_b   1.000
_cell.length_c   1.000
_cell.angle_alpha   90.00
_cell.angle_beta   90.00
_cell.angle_gamma   90.00
#
_symmetry.space_group_name_H-M   'P 1'
#
loop_
_entity.id
_entity.type
_entity.pdbx_description
1 polymer ?
#
loop_
_entity_poly.entity_id
_entity_poly.type
_entity_poly.pdbx_seq_one_letter_code
_entity_poly.pdbx_strand_id
1 'polypeptide(L)'
;MKDSSMRHGLTFVLVATLSFFATHSSSAEDPMQPPNAREATWVMAGKIGLAASAAIQNADPQAVNNVMRDANQIANFLEIELPELPQKKGTPASYGATVLHYLLNDLGPATRAIEAEHGQPAAALMEMGVKSYILTTMYDPKGDIGLSIADVIESRAKRAQLPREIDDALLTAIRSQASYEVVKKELLAMHQQIRAFLHSPPPSATTVTATPETAINDQINNALNAAK
;
A
#
# COMPACT_ATOMS: atom_id res chain seq x y z
N MET A 1 -65.92 -11.83 4.11
CA MET A 1 -66.10 -12.08 2.65
C MET A 1 -64.73 -11.98 2.03
N LYS A 2 -64.09 -13.13 1.75
CA LYS A 2 -64.14 -13.84 0.46
C LYS A 2 -63.05 -13.26 -0.46
N ASP A 3 -62.06 -13.95 -1.01
CA ASP A 3 -61.58 -15.33 -0.99
C ASP A 3 -60.31 -15.36 -1.87
N SER A 4 -59.65 -16.52 -1.95
CA SER A 4 -58.71 -16.96 -2.99
C SER A 4 -57.29 -16.36 -2.96
N SER A 5 -56.27 -17.08 -2.47
CA SER A 5 -55.82 -18.44 -2.83
C SER A 5 -55.51 -18.58 -4.32
N MET A 6 -54.23 -18.47 -4.67
CA MET A 6 -53.64 -19.23 -5.79
C MET A 6 -52.25 -19.70 -5.39
N ARG A 7 -52.18 -20.99 -5.05
CA ARG A 7 -50.97 -21.82 -5.05
C ARG A 7 -50.88 -22.51 -6.41
N HIS A 8 -49.88 -22.23 -7.23
CA HIS A 8 -49.31 -23.11 -8.26
C HIS A 8 -47.88 -22.58 -8.45
N GLY A 9 -46.81 -23.25 -8.04
CA GLY A 9 -46.43 -24.60 -8.44
C GLY A 9 -45.38 -24.47 -9.54
N LEU A 10 -44.10 -24.60 -9.20
CA LEU A 10 -43.12 -25.16 -10.14
C LEU A 10 -41.88 -25.65 -9.38
N THR A 11 -41.86 -26.97 -9.20
CA THR A 11 -40.66 -27.75 -8.93
C THR A 11 -39.81 -27.74 -10.19
N PHE A 12 -38.54 -27.31 -10.10
CA PHE A 12 -37.51 -27.74 -11.02
C PHE A 12 -36.27 -28.13 -10.24
N VAL A 13 -36.00 -29.43 -10.28
CA VAL A 13 -34.76 -30.08 -9.87
C VAL A 13 -33.76 -29.89 -11.01
N LEU A 14 -32.59 -29.33 -10.72
CA LEU A 14 -31.38 -29.74 -11.45
C LEU A 14 -30.19 -29.73 -10.49
N VAL A 15 -29.83 -30.94 -10.07
CA VAL A 15 -28.59 -31.27 -9.39
C VAL A 15 -27.48 -31.18 -10.44
N ALA A 16 -26.58 -30.21 -10.30
CA ALA A 16 -25.30 -30.18 -10.97
C ALA A 16 -24.21 -30.07 -9.89
N THR A 17 -23.91 -31.19 -9.25
CA THR A 17 -22.69 -31.35 -8.44
C THR A 17 -21.50 -31.39 -9.39
N LEU A 18 -21.02 -30.22 -9.79
CA LEU A 18 -19.73 -30.05 -10.43
C LEU A 18 -18.67 -30.20 -9.33
N SER A 19 -18.16 -31.42 -9.16
CA SER A 19 -16.96 -31.67 -8.37
C SER A 19 -15.76 -31.07 -9.11
N PHE A 20 -15.58 -29.76 -8.97
CA PHE A 20 -14.36 -29.08 -9.37
C PHE A 20 -13.29 -29.43 -8.34
N PHE A 21 -12.57 -30.53 -8.57
CA PHE A 21 -11.28 -30.77 -7.93
C PHE A 21 -10.37 -29.63 -8.40
N ALA A 22 -10.34 -28.54 -7.64
CA ALA A 22 -9.32 -27.53 -7.75
C ALA A 22 -8.00 -28.19 -7.36
N THR A 23 -7.28 -28.69 -8.35
CA THR A 23 -5.84 -28.91 -8.28
C THR A 23 -5.20 -27.56 -7.99
N HIS A 24 -5.15 -27.21 -6.70
CA HIS A 24 -4.24 -26.18 -6.23
C HIS A 24 -2.87 -26.76 -6.46
N SER A 25 -2.29 -26.43 -7.62
CA SER A 25 -0.85 -26.49 -7.80
C SER A 25 -0.26 -25.68 -6.67
N SER A 26 0.15 -26.39 -5.62
CA SER A 26 1.02 -25.89 -4.58
C SER A 26 2.30 -25.51 -5.30
N SER A 27 2.34 -24.29 -5.86
CA SER A 27 3.58 -23.65 -6.27
C SER A 27 4.47 -23.77 -5.05
N ALA A 28 5.45 -24.67 -5.11
CA ALA A 28 6.47 -24.78 -4.10
C ALA A 28 6.93 -23.36 -3.82
N GLU A 29 6.68 -22.89 -2.59
CA GLU A 29 7.12 -21.58 -2.13
C GLU A 29 8.63 -21.55 -2.38
N ASP A 30 9.04 -20.85 -3.43
CA ASP A 30 10.43 -20.56 -3.71
C ASP A 30 11.01 -20.03 -2.40
N PRO A 31 12.05 -20.64 -1.80
CA PRO A 31 12.54 -20.28 -0.48
C PRO A 31 12.75 -18.78 -0.45
N MET A 32 11.82 -18.09 0.23
CA MET A 32 11.62 -16.67 0.10
C MET A 32 12.93 -16.01 0.53
N GLN A 33 13.72 -15.56 -0.45
CA GLN A 33 14.98 -14.89 -0.16
C GLN A 33 14.62 -13.72 0.76
N PRO A 34 15.29 -13.58 1.92
CA PRO A 34 14.89 -12.59 2.89
C PRO A 34 14.89 -11.22 2.20
N PRO A 35 13.79 -10.46 2.28
CA PRO A 35 13.69 -9.18 1.61
C PRO A 35 14.87 -8.31 2.04
N ASN A 36 15.47 -7.59 1.09
CA ASN A 36 16.51 -6.64 1.45
C ASN A 36 15.91 -5.56 2.38
N ALA A 37 16.75 -4.90 3.19
CA ALA A 37 16.27 -3.95 4.19
C ALA A 37 15.38 -2.83 3.61
N ARG A 38 15.61 -2.41 2.35
CA ARG A 38 14.78 -1.40 1.67
C ARG A 38 13.38 -1.92 1.37
N GLU A 39 13.26 -3.13 0.83
CA GLU A 39 11.96 -3.78 0.58
C GLU A 39 11.20 -4.00 1.90
N ALA A 40 11.86 -4.57 2.90
CA ALA A 40 11.27 -4.77 4.22
C ALA A 40 10.79 -3.45 4.82
N THR A 41 11.59 -2.39 4.75
CA THR A 41 11.22 -1.06 5.22
C THR A 41 9.99 -0.50 4.49
N TRP A 42 9.95 -0.64 3.16
CA TRP A 42 8.80 -0.19 2.36
C TRP A 42 7.51 -0.92 2.74
N VAL A 43 7.57 -2.25 2.88
CA VAL A 43 6.41 -3.08 3.26
C VAL A 43 5.94 -2.75 4.68
N MET A 44 6.87 -2.56 5.61
CA MET A 44 6.58 -2.14 6.99
C MET A 44 5.87 -0.79 7.01
N ALA A 45 6.41 0.21 6.31
CA ALA A 45 5.83 1.56 6.20
C ALA A 45 4.40 1.52 5.63
N GLY A 46 4.18 0.69 4.59
CA GLY A 46 2.87 0.50 4.00
C GLY A 46 1.86 -0.13 4.97
N LYS A 47 2.27 -1.11 5.78
CA LYS A 47 1.41 -1.72 6.81
C LYS A 47 1.05 -0.72 7.91
N ILE A 48 2.01 0.09 8.38
CA ILE A 48 1.75 1.14 9.38
C ILE A 48 0.75 2.17 8.84
N GLY A 49 0.99 2.67 7.62
CA GLY A 49 0.09 3.63 6.96
C GLY A 49 -1.32 3.07 6.74
N LEU A 50 -1.43 1.80 6.33
CA LEU A 50 -2.71 1.11 6.17
C LEU A 50 -3.45 0.95 7.50
N ALA A 51 -2.77 0.47 8.55
CA ALA A 51 -3.37 0.31 9.87
C ALA A 51 -3.87 1.65 10.44
N ALA A 52 -3.06 2.71 10.32
CA ALA A 52 -3.44 4.04 10.74
C ALA A 52 -4.65 4.59 9.97
N SER A 53 -4.66 4.44 8.63
CA SER A 53 -5.79 4.86 7.80
C SER A 53 -7.07 4.10 8.14
N ALA A 54 -6.97 2.78 8.37
CA ALA A 54 -8.09 1.95 8.78
C ALA A 54 -8.61 2.33 10.19
N ALA A 55 -7.72 2.65 11.12
CA ALA A 55 -8.09 3.12 12.45
C ALA A 55 -8.86 4.45 12.40
N ILE A 56 -8.40 5.42 11.60
CA ILE A 56 -9.09 6.70 11.38
C ILE A 56 -10.51 6.47 10.83
N GLN A 57 -10.67 5.48 9.94
CA GLN A 57 -11.94 5.12 9.31
C GLN A 57 -12.85 4.24 10.20
N ASN A 58 -12.48 4.01 11.47
CA ASN A 58 -13.23 3.15 12.40
C ASN A 58 -13.39 1.70 11.91
N ALA A 59 -12.38 1.15 11.23
CA ALA A 59 -12.34 -0.27 10.92
C ALA A 59 -12.35 -1.14 12.19
N ASP A 60 -12.60 -2.44 12.01
CA ASP A 60 -12.57 -3.42 13.08
C ASP A 60 -11.21 -3.42 13.82
N PRO A 61 -11.19 -3.32 15.17
CA PRO A 61 -9.93 -3.26 15.92
C PRO A 61 -9.04 -4.49 15.74
N GLN A 62 -9.61 -5.68 15.57
CA GLN A 62 -8.82 -6.89 15.37
C GLN A 62 -8.12 -6.86 14.00
N ALA A 63 -8.80 -6.36 12.97
CA ALA A 63 -8.19 -6.15 11.65
C ALA A 63 -7.03 -5.15 11.71
N VAL A 64 -7.20 -4.01 12.38
CA VAL A 64 -6.13 -3.01 12.59
C VAL A 64 -4.94 -3.63 13.34
N ASN A 65 -5.21 -4.37 14.41
CA ASN A 65 -4.19 -5.06 15.20
C ASN A 65 -3.44 -6.12 14.41
N ASN A 66 -4.13 -6.86 13.53
CA ASN A 66 -3.48 -7.85 12.67
C ASN A 66 -2.49 -7.18 11.70
N VAL A 67 -2.86 -6.05 11.09
CA VAL A 67 -1.95 -5.31 10.20
C VAL A 67 -0.75 -4.74 10.97
N MET A 68 -0.97 -4.18 12.18
CA MET A 68 0.13 -3.71 13.03
C MET A 68 1.03 -4.83 13.52
N ARG A 69 0.49 -6.02 13.80
CA ARG A 69 1.29 -7.19 14.16
C ARG A 69 2.23 -7.57 13.01
N ASP A 70 1.75 -7.58 11.78
CA ASP A 70 2.60 -7.84 10.63
C ASP A 70 3.68 -6.77 10.46
N ALA A 71 3.36 -5.49 10.70
CA ALA A 71 4.36 -4.41 10.69
C ALA A 71 5.46 -4.65 11.73
N ASN A 72 5.08 -5.03 12.96
CA ASN A 72 6.02 -5.37 14.03
C ASN A 72 6.89 -6.59 13.72
N GLN A 73 6.36 -7.59 13.02
CA GLN A 73 7.17 -8.73 12.57
C GLN A 73 8.29 -8.30 11.62
N ILE A 74 8.00 -7.38 10.70
CA ILE A 74 9.02 -6.82 9.79
C ILE A 74 9.98 -5.90 10.55
N ALA A 75 9.47 -5.12 11.51
CA ALA A 75 10.30 -4.29 12.36
C ALA A 75 11.32 -5.13 13.16
N ASN A 76 10.88 -6.26 13.72
CA ASN A 76 11.76 -7.21 14.40
C ASN A 76 12.83 -7.78 13.46
N PHE A 77 12.49 -8.08 12.21
CA PHE A 77 13.46 -8.50 11.19
C PHE A 77 14.50 -7.41 10.88
N LEU A 78 14.09 -6.14 10.94
CA LEU A 78 14.96 -4.98 10.75
C LEU A 78 15.69 -4.55 12.04
N GLU A 79 15.43 -5.21 13.17
CA GLU A 79 15.91 -4.83 14.50
C GLU A 79 15.49 -3.40 14.91
N ILE A 80 14.27 -3.00 14.51
CA ILE A 80 13.69 -1.68 14.79
C ILE A 80 12.50 -1.82 15.75
N GLU A 81 12.44 -0.96 16.77
CA GLU A 81 11.27 -0.83 17.62
C GLU A 81 10.26 0.16 17.00
N LEU A 82 9.00 -0.28 16.87
CA LEU A 82 7.91 0.60 16.46
C LEU A 82 7.11 1.09 17.67
N PRO A 83 6.73 2.38 17.71
CA PRO A 83 5.77 2.86 18.68
C PRO A 83 4.39 2.21 18.45
N GLU A 84 3.66 1.96 19.53
CA GLU A 84 2.30 1.44 19.45
C GLU A 84 1.35 2.42 18.77
N LEU A 85 0.42 1.90 17.96
CA LEU A 85 -0.64 2.71 17.38
C LEU A 85 -1.55 3.25 18.50
N PRO A 86 -1.93 4.55 18.48
CA PRO A 86 -2.76 5.13 19.52
C PRO A 86 -4.10 4.40 19.69
N GLN A 87 -4.46 4.10 20.93
CA GLN A 87 -5.77 3.57 21.26
C GLN A 87 -6.87 4.60 21.01
N LYS A 88 -8.02 4.13 20.50
CA LYS A 88 -9.18 4.97 20.22
C LYS A 88 -9.72 5.63 21.49
N LYS A 89 -9.63 6.96 21.55
CA LYS A 89 -10.13 7.79 22.66
C LYS A 89 -10.74 9.10 22.12
N GLY A 90 -11.78 9.59 22.78
CA GLY A 90 -12.44 10.85 22.43
C GLY A 90 -13.32 10.79 21.17
N THR A 91 -13.45 11.92 20.48
CA THR A 91 -14.24 12.06 19.25
C THR A 91 -13.49 11.48 18.04
N PRO A 92 -14.17 11.14 16.92
CA PRO A 92 -13.50 10.73 15.69
C PRO A 92 -12.46 11.74 15.19
N ALA A 93 -12.76 13.04 15.26
CA ALA A 93 -11.85 14.10 14.83
C ALA A 93 -10.60 14.18 15.72
N SER A 94 -10.76 14.16 17.05
CA SER A 94 -9.62 14.17 17.97
C SER A 94 -8.78 12.91 17.84
N TYR A 95 -9.40 11.75 17.65
CA TYR A 95 -8.68 10.50 17.44
C TYR A 95 -7.89 10.52 16.13
N GLY A 96 -8.50 10.99 15.04
CA GLY A 96 -7.81 11.14 13.75
C GLY A 96 -6.58 12.04 13.85
N ALA A 97 -6.68 13.16 14.59
CA ALA A 97 -5.54 14.04 14.86
C ALA A 97 -4.44 13.32 15.67
N THR A 98 -4.79 12.50 16.65
CA THR A 98 -3.81 11.69 17.41
C THR A 98 -3.10 10.67 16.51
N VAL A 99 -3.83 10.00 15.62
CA VAL A 99 -3.22 9.04 14.68
C VAL A 99 -2.32 9.75 13.66
N LEU A 100 -2.70 10.93 13.17
CA LEU A 100 -1.84 11.74 12.31
C LEU A 100 -0.58 12.21 13.05
N HIS A 101 -0.70 12.64 14.31
CA HIS A 101 0.45 12.97 15.14
C HIS A 101 1.42 11.79 15.26
N TYR A 102 0.89 10.59 15.47
CA TYR A 102 1.67 9.36 15.51
C TYR A 102 2.48 9.13 14.22
N LEU A 103 1.81 9.24 13.06
CA LEU A 103 2.48 9.04 11.77
C LEU A 103 3.56 10.09 11.48
N LEU A 104 3.34 11.33 11.93
CA LEU A 104 4.22 12.47 11.61
C LEU A 104 5.36 12.66 12.61
N ASN A 105 5.16 12.32 13.88
CA ASN A 105 6.09 12.64 14.96
C ASN A 105 6.59 11.40 15.69
N ASP A 106 5.68 10.53 16.11
CA ASP A 106 6.03 9.40 16.99
C ASP A 106 6.85 8.34 16.26
N LEU A 107 6.73 8.23 14.93
CA LEU A 107 7.58 7.38 14.08
C LEU A 107 8.98 7.97 13.80
N GLY A 108 9.27 9.19 14.24
CA GLY A 108 10.57 9.85 14.03
C GLY A 108 11.77 9.05 14.56
N PRO A 109 11.75 8.54 15.82
CA PRO A 109 12.78 7.67 16.35
C PRO A 109 13.03 6.41 15.52
N ALA A 110 11.97 5.70 15.12
CA ALA A 110 12.07 4.49 14.29
C ALA A 110 12.71 4.80 12.93
N THR A 111 12.33 5.93 12.30
CA THR A 111 12.94 6.38 11.04
C THR A 111 14.43 6.65 11.18
N ARG A 112 14.86 7.28 12.30
CA ARG A 112 16.28 7.52 12.58
C ARG A 112 17.06 6.22 12.84
N ALA A 113 16.45 5.26 13.52
CA ALA A 113 17.05 3.94 13.72
C ALA A 113 17.25 3.21 12.38
N ILE A 114 16.26 3.26 11.48
CA ILE A 114 16.42 2.72 10.12
C ILE A 114 17.56 3.42 9.37
N GLU A 115 17.69 4.75 9.49
CA GLU A 115 18.79 5.48 8.84
C GLU A 115 20.16 5.04 9.36
N ALA A 116 20.27 4.80 10.67
CA ALA A 116 21.51 4.38 11.32
C ALA A 116 21.91 2.95 10.91
N GLU A 117 20.97 2.00 10.91
CA GLU A 117 21.26 0.58 10.68
C GLU A 117 21.24 0.20 9.19
N HIS A 118 20.30 0.78 8.41
CA HIS A 118 20.01 0.37 7.03
C HIS A 118 20.27 1.48 6.00
N GLY A 119 20.74 2.63 6.47
CA GLY A 119 21.14 3.75 5.63
C GLY A 119 19.99 4.67 5.20
N GLN A 120 20.42 5.83 4.70
CA GLN A 120 19.53 6.92 4.30
C GLN A 120 18.46 6.51 3.26
N PRO A 121 18.73 5.66 2.26
CA PRO A 121 17.68 5.24 1.31
C PRO A 121 16.53 4.45 1.95
N ALA A 122 16.81 3.59 2.94
CA ALA A 122 15.76 2.84 3.64
C ALA A 122 14.89 3.79 4.48
N ALA A 123 15.51 4.70 5.23
CA ALA A 123 14.76 5.69 6.01
C ALA A 123 13.88 6.60 5.14
N ALA A 124 14.34 6.96 3.94
CA ALA A 124 13.54 7.72 2.98
C ALA A 124 12.31 6.94 2.50
N LEU A 125 12.43 5.61 2.27
CA LEU A 125 11.31 4.74 1.96
C LEU A 125 10.31 4.65 3.11
N MET A 126 10.78 4.61 4.36
CA MET A 126 9.91 4.64 5.55
C MET A 126 9.04 5.89 5.56
N GLU A 127 9.65 7.07 5.47
CA GLU A 127 8.92 8.35 5.49
C GLU A 127 7.96 8.47 4.30
N MET A 128 8.40 8.09 3.10
CA MET A 128 7.60 8.15 1.89
C MET A 128 6.40 7.21 1.99
N GLY A 129 6.62 5.96 2.39
CA GLY A 129 5.58 4.95 2.54
C GLY A 129 4.47 5.41 3.49
N VAL A 130 4.84 5.87 4.68
CA VAL A 130 3.89 6.39 5.68
C VAL A 130 3.10 7.59 5.16
N LYS A 131 3.79 8.61 4.62
CA LYS A 131 3.14 9.86 4.19
C LYS A 131 2.27 9.67 2.95
N SER A 132 2.57 8.67 2.12
CA SER A 132 1.73 8.30 0.98
C SER A 132 0.34 7.79 1.42
N TYR A 133 0.21 7.18 2.60
CA TYR A 133 -1.09 6.81 3.17
C TYR A 133 -1.84 8.00 3.78
N ILE A 134 -1.13 9.00 4.32
CA ILE A 134 -1.75 10.27 4.74
C ILE A 134 -2.47 10.93 3.56
N LEU A 135 -1.89 10.87 2.36
CA LEU A 135 -2.53 11.34 1.13
C LEU A 135 -3.92 10.72 0.94
N THR A 136 -4.08 9.41 1.15
CA THR A 136 -5.37 8.73 0.97
C THR A 136 -6.47 9.22 1.92
N THR A 137 -6.08 9.80 3.06
CA THR A 137 -7.00 10.25 4.10
C THR A 137 -7.29 11.76 3.99
N MET A 138 -6.30 12.55 3.56
CA MET A 138 -6.36 14.01 3.63
C MET A 138 -6.38 14.70 2.27
N TYR A 139 -6.33 13.96 1.16
CA TYR A 139 -6.32 14.57 -0.15
C TYR A 139 -7.65 15.26 -0.46
N ASP A 140 -7.57 16.57 -0.68
CA ASP A 140 -8.59 17.39 -1.31
C ASP A 140 -7.94 18.03 -2.55
N PRO A 141 -8.49 17.85 -3.76
CA PRO A 141 -7.98 18.48 -4.97
C PRO A 141 -7.78 19.99 -4.81
N LYS A 142 -8.61 20.67 -4.01
CA LYS A 142 -8.56 22.13 -3.81
C LYS A 142 -7.72 22.55 -2.59
N GLY A 143 -7.17 21.60 -1.85
CA GLY A 143 -6.38 21.86 -0.65
C GLY A 143 -4.86 21.77 -0.87
N ASP A 144 -4.11 22.53 -0.08
CA ASP A 144 -2.64 22.59 -0.17
C ASP A 144 -1.92 21.36 0.40
N ILE A 145 -2.65 20.52 1.15
CA ILE A 145 -2.09 19.31 1.78
C ILE A 145 -1.56 18.35 0.72
N GLY A 146 -2.28 18.19 -0.40
CA GLY A 146 -1.84 17.34 -1.51
C GLY A 146 -0.47 17.78 -2.05
N LEU A 147 -0.31 19.07 -2.33
CA LEU A 147 0.94 19.65 -2.84
C LEU A 147 2.10 19.46 -1.85
N SER A 148 1.85 19.69 -0.55
CA SER A 148 2.85 19.48 0.50
C SER A 148 3.31 18.02 0.57
N ILE A 149 2.40 17.06 0.40
CA ILE A 149 2.75 15.64 0.36
C ILE A 149 3.50 15.29 -0.93
N ALA A 150 3.15 15.87 -2.07
CA ALA A 150 3.87 15.67 -3.33
C ALA A 150 5.34 16.09 -3.23
N ASP A 151 5.63 17.24 -2.61
CA ASP A 151 7.01 17.70 -2.40
C ASP A 151 7.79 16.75 -1.50
N VAL A 152 7.13 16.17 -0.48
CA VAL A 152 7.76 15.15 0.37
C VAL A 152 8.01 13.87 -0.41
N ILE A 153 7.04 13.40 -1.21
CA ILE A 153 7.20 12.21 -2.06
C ILE A 153 8.40 12.40 -3.00
N GLU A 154 8.45 13.51 -3.74
CA GLU A 154 9.53 13.81 -4.68
C GLU A 154 10.91 13.88 -3.98
N SER A 155 10.97 14.60 -2.85
CA SER A 155 12.20 14.70 -2.05
C SER A 155 12.67 13.34 -1.55
N ARG A 156 11.74 12.50 -1.08
CA ARG A 156 12.05 11.18 -0.53
C ARG A 156 12.33 10.14 -1.60
N ALA A 157 11.69 10.18 -2.76
CA ALA A 157 12.01 9.31 -3.89
C ALA A 157 13.46 9.49 -4.35
N LYS A 158 13.92 10.75 -4.49
CA LYS A 158 15.33 11.06 -4.80
C LYS A 158 16.28 10.53 -3.73
N ARG A 159 15.95 10.77 -2.46
CA ARG A 159 16.71 10.29 -1.29
C ARG A 159 16.69 8.77 -1.17
N ALA A 160 15.64 8.10 -1.63
CA ALA A 160 15.52 6.66 -1.71
C ALA A 160 16.18 6.08 -2.97
N GLN A 161 16.76 6.91 -3.84
CA GLN A 161 17.36 6.51 -5.11
C GLN A 161 16.39 5.72 -6.00
N LEU A 162 15.14 6.16 -6.03
CA LEU A 162 14.14 5.61 -6.95
C LEU A 162 14.29 6.25 -8.34
N PRO A 163 14.10 5.49 -9.43
CA PRO A 163 13.91 6.05 -10.77
C PRO A 163 12.77 7.05 -10.78
N ARG A 164 12.91 8.11 -11.58
CA ARG A 164 11.97 9.23 -11.61
C ARG A 164 10.60 8.82 -12.16
N GLU A 165 10.61 7.83 -13.04
CA GLU A 165 9.43 7.30 -13.71
C GLU A 165 8.43 6.66 -12.72
N ILE A 166 8.91 6.28 -11.53
CA ILE A 166 8.07 5.63 -10.50
C ILE A 166 7.05 6.59 -9.88
N ASP A 167 7.43 7.85 -9.62
CA ASP A 167 6.58 8.81 -8.91
C ASP A 167 5.95 9.89 -9.81
N ASP A 168 6.41 10.02 -11.06
CA ASP A 168 5.99 11.06 -12.00
C ASP A 168 4.48 11.14 -12.25
N ALA A 169 3.81 10.00 -12.43
CA ALA A 169 2.37 9.97 -12.71
C ALA A 169 1.55 10.46 -11.51
N LEU A 170 1.92 10.02 -10.30
CA LEU A 170 1.29 10.47 -9.06
C LEU A 170 1.53 11.97 -8.83
N LEU A 171 2.79 12.43 -8.98
CA LEU A 171 3.12 13.84 -8.77
C LEU A 171 2.39 14.74 -9.77
N THR A 172 2.29 14.32 -11.03
CA THR A 172 1.49 15.00 -12.05
C THR A 172 0.01 15.07 -11.65
N ALA A 173 -0.57 13.96 -11.20
CA ALA A 173 -1.97 13.91 -10.78
C ALA A 173 -2.25 14.85 -9.58
N ILE A 174 -1.36 14.88 -8.59
CA ILE A 174 -1.50 15.77 -7.43
C ILE A 174 -1.36 17.24 -7.84
N ARG A 175 -0.32 17.58 -8.61
CA ARG A 175 -0.03 18.96 -9.04
C ARG A 175 -1.07 19.54 -9.99
N SER A 176 -1.72 18.68 -10.77
CA SER A 176 -2.87 19.06 -11.61
C SER A 176 -4.20 19.08 -10.86
N GLN A 177 -4.19 18.84 -9.53
CA GLN A 177 -5.38 18.82 -8.69
C GLN A 177 -6.43 17.83 -9.24
N ALA A 178 -5.99 16.66 -9.68
CA ALA A 178 -6.87 15.63 -10.21
C ALA A 178 -7.88 15.14 -9.17
N SER A 179 -8.93 14.46 -9.62
CA SER A 179 -9.89 13.86 -8.69
C SER A 179 -9.24 12.84 -7.74
N TYR A 180 -9.82 12.64 -6.56
CA TYR A 180 -9.36 11.66 -5.58
C TYR A 180 -9.14 10.26 -6.18
N GLU A 181 -10.06 9.80 -7.05
CA GLU A 181 -9.95 8.48 -7.68
C GLU A 181 -8.73 8.35 -8.61
N VAL A 182 -8.38 9.43 -9.33
CA VAL A 182 -7.17 9.46 -10.15
C VAL A 182 -5.93 9.41 -9.28
N VAL A 183 -5.85 10.25 -8.25
CA VAL A 183 -4.70 10.27 -7.32
C VAL A 183 -4.54 8.92 -6.61
N LYS A 184 -5.64 8.31 -6.16
CA LYS A 184 -5.63 6.99 -5.53
C LYS A 184 -5.12 5.90 -6.50
N LYS A 185 -5.58 5.91 -7.75
CA LYS A 185 -5.11 4.97 -8.78
C LYS A 185 -3.60 5.10 -8.99
N GLU A 186 -3.10 6.32 -9.20
CA GLU A 186 -1.68 6.56 -9.44
C GLU A 186 -0.82 6.28 -8.20
N LEU A 187 -1.36 6.51 -6.99
CA LEU A 187 -0.71 6.13 -5.75
C LEU A 187 -0.52 4.61 -5.65
N LEU A 188 -1.57 3.83 -5.94
CA LEU A 188 -1.48 2.37 -5.94
C LEU A 188 -0.48 1.86 -6.99
N ALA A 189 -0.44 2.48 -8.17
CA ALA A 189 0.53 2.17 -9.20
C ALA A 189 1.97 2.44 -8.73
N MET A 190 2.23 3.59 -8.10
CA MET A 190 3.53 3.90 -7.50
C MET A 190 3.96 2.86 -6.46
N HIS A 191 3.04 2.45 -5.57
CA HIS A 191 3.32 1.40 -4.57
C HIS A 191 3.74 0.06 -5.20
N GLN A 192 3.07 -0.33 -6.28
CA GLN A 192 3.40 -1.55 -7.04
C GLN A 192 4.75 -1.43 -7.73
N GLN A 193 5.04 -0.29 -8.38
CA GLN A 193 6.30 -0.06 -9.08
C GLN A 193 7.49 -0.02 -8.14
N ILE A 194 7.36 0.62 -6.97
CA ILE A 194 8.41 0.60 -5.93
C ILE A 194 8.69 -0.83 -5.48
N ARG A 195 7.65 -1.62 -5.23
CA ARG A 195 7.85 -3.02 -4.82
C ARG A 195 8.57 -3.82 -5.90
N ALA A 196 8.17 -3.69 -7.17
CA ALA A 196 8.83 -4.36 -8.28
C ALA A 196 10.30 -3.93 -8.43
N PHE A 197 10.59 -2.65 -8.26
CA PHE A 197 11.94 -2.10 -8.28
C PHE A 197 12.81 -2.65 -7.14
N LEU A 198 12.27 -2.73 -5.93
CA LEU A 198 13.01 -3.21 -4.75
C LEU A 198 13.23 -4.73 -4.74
N HIS A 199 12.37 -5.48 -5.44
CA HIS A 199 12.48 -6.94 -5.59
C HIS A 199 13.45 -7.34 -6.71
N SER A 200 13.68 -6.45 -7.69
CA SER A 200 14.66 -6.68 -8.74
C SER A 200 16.07 -6.66 -8.12
N PRO A 201 16.97 -7.59 -8.47
CA PRO A 201 18.36 -7.49 -8.07
C PRO A 201 18.87 -6.11 -8.48
N PRO A 202 19.68 -5.41 -7.65
CA PRO A 202 20.34 -4.21 -8.11
C PRO A 202 21.02 -4.59 -9.43
N PRO A 203 20.87 -3.79 -10.50
CA PRO A 203 21.55 -4.10 -11.75
C PRO A 203 23.01 -4.32 -11.35
N SER A 204 23.49 -5.55 -11.59
CA SER A 204 24.92 -5.83 -11.45
C SER A 204 25.62 -4.72 -12.21
N ALA A 205 26.73 -4.20 -11.70
CA ALA A 205 27.48 -3.08 -12.28
C ALA A 205 28.09 -3.47 -13.66
N THR A 206 27.25 -3.92 -14.56
CA THR A 206 27.50 -4.55 -15.83
C THR A 206 27.24 -3.47 -16.86
N THR A 207 28.35 -2.83 -17.24
CA THR A 207 28.62 -2.20 -18.54
C THR A 207 27.38 -1.88 -19.37
N VAL A 208 26.94 -0.62 -19.29
CA VAL A 208 25.94 -0.02 -20.16
C VAL A 208 26.21 -0.42 -21.61
N THR A 209 25.37 -1.29 -22.15
CA THR A 209 25.18 -1.50 -23.58
C THR A 209 23.71 -1.20 -23.88
N ALA A 210 23.48 -0.23 -24.75
CA ALA A 210 22.20 0.45 -24.90
C ALA A 210 21.17 -0.33 -25.74
N THR A 211 19.91 -0.30 -25.27
CA THR A 211 18.57 -0.32 -25.95
C THR A 211 18.19 -1.44 -26.97
N PRO A 212 16.88 -1.67 -27.32
CA PRO A 212 15.63 -1.04 -26.85
C PRO A 212 14.44 -1.98 -26.45
N GLU A 213 13.73 -1.53 -25.41
CA GLU A 213 12.27 -1.34 -25.21
C GLU A 213 11.24 -2.02 -26.16
N THR A 214 10.29 -2.81 -25.58
CA THR A 214 8.81 -2.83 -25.78
C THR A 214 8.23 -4.22 -25.40
N ALA A 215 7.41 -4.36 -24.33
CA ALA A 215 6.46 -5.51 -24.16
C ALA A 215 5.50 -5.50 -22.94
N ILE A 216 5.62 -4.63 -21.93
CA ILE A 216 5.00 -4.90 -20.61
C ILE A 216 3.55 -4.37 -20.45
N ASN A 217 3.11 -3.41 -21.28
CA ASN A 217 1.84 -2.71 -21.04
C ASN A 217 0.56 -3.48 -21.45
N ASP A 218 0.67 -4.57 -22.20
CA ASP A 218 -0.51 -5.29 -22.73
C ASP A 218 -1.12 -6.31 -21.75
N GLN A 219 -0.40 -6.73 -20.70
CA GLN A 219 -0.89 -7.74 -19.75
C GLN A 219 -1.76 -7.16 -18.61
N ILE A 220 -1.56 -5.90 -18.23
CA ILE A 220 -2.24 -5.30 -17.05
C ILE A 220 -3.70 -4.91 -17.36
N ASN A 221 -3.99 -4.49 -18.60
CA ASN A 221 -5.33 -4.06 -19.00
C ASN A 221 -6.34 -5.22 -19.13
N ASN A 222 -5.88 -6.47 -19.26
CA ASN A 222 -6.75 -7.63 -19.41
C ASN A 222 -7.31 -8.15 -18.07
N ALA A 223 -6.66 -7.88 -16.94
CA ALA A 223 -7.12 -8.34 -15.63
C ALA A 223 -8.22 -7.44 -15.02
N LEU A 224 -8.23 -6.14 -15.34
CA LEU A 224 -9.19 -5.17 -14.79
C LEU A 224 -10.57 -5.19 -15.49
N ASN A 225 -10.67 -5.78 -16.69
CA ASN A 225 -11.92 -5.84 -17.45
C ASN A 225 -12.71 -7.15 -17.28
N ALA A 226 -12.12 -8.19 -16.68
CA ALA A 226 -12.78 -9.48 -16.45
C ALA A 226 -13.64 -9.52 -15.17
N ALA A 227 -13.70 -8.43 -14.41
CA ALA A 227 -14.44 -8.33 -13.14
C ALA A 227 -15.67 -7.40 -13.22
N LYS A 228 -16.18 -7.16 -14.43
CA LYS A 228 -17.48 -6.52 -14.68
C LYS A 228 -18.46 -7.56 -15.20
#